data_AF-A0A4Q7ILC9-F1
#
_entry.id   AF-A0A4Q7ILC9-F1
#
_cell.length_a   1.000
_cell.length_b   1.000
_cell.length_c   1.000
_cell.angle_alpha   90.00
_cell.angle_beta   90.00
_cell.angle_gamma   90.00
#
_symmetry.space_group_name_H-M   'P 1'
#
loop_
_entity.id
_entity.type
_entity.pdbx_description
1 polymer ?
#
loop_
_entity_poly.entity_id
_entity_poly.type
_entity_poly.pdbx_seq_one_letter_code
_entity_poly.pdbx_strand_id
1 'polypeptide(L)'
;MLIRAFLLWSFICSYFAIGFQSSLSESQCARFYNEYQLISKKMNDSSGEALKSLGNRYGRLQDRLEAFCQHTEYTATPQQSEDTPESQKNSKAIVLYSDESKQADWESFYTPPSYCLTESLSSVNKLRCKNELERFKEIFDQQWEQNNQKVAELDNTNLEEANSQIQDETNNEQSEEANFVSNESINQKRPSTLSTTNENTDLAVKTKTTGLDTLFVYIEDYLLALIILLIILVVIKLALPSLKRLFTKHFSYVAVNKYLMKHLSVNEYSLYSRISLPISGGMADIDELILSPFGIFIIICQPQTGRVYADTTSEVWTEQVGKKRNNFPSPSRQLPIKIAGVKQLLGIDDNVQGIVVFDQEVDFRTNMPKDVLQTGQLIAKIQHFEEKVFSPEQISHFVLLLSEYKPSNPFKELMGKIGSKQKMDSEWGG
;
A
#
# COMPACT_ATOMS: atom_id res chain seq x y z
N MET A 1 17.64 -15.41 -27.37
CA MET A 1 16.37 -15.75 -26.67
C MET A 1 16.06 -14.83 -25.48
N LEU A 2 17.04 -14.43 -24.65
CA LEU A 2 16.83 -13.55 -23.50
C LEU A 2 16.37 -12.12 -23.84
N ILE A 3 16.82 -11.54 -24.96
CA ILE A 3 16.44 -10.17 -25.37
C ILE A 3 14.99 -10.10 -25.88
N ARG A 4 14.49 -11.16 -26.53
CA ARG A 4 13.11 -11.24 -27.00
C ARG A 4 12.11 -11.41 -25.84
N ALA A 5 12.53 -12.05 -24.75
CA ALA A 5 11.73 -12.17 -23.53
C ALA A 5 11.64 -10.85 -22.76
N PHE A 6 12.71 -10.03 -22.77
CA PHE A 6 12.72 -8.71 -22.12
C PHE A 6 11.84 -7.69 -22.85
N LEU A 7 11.84 -7.72 -24.19
CA LEU A 7 10.99 -6.84 -25.02
C LEU A 7 9.50 -7.20 -24.95
N LEU A 8 9.16 -8.48 -24.80
CA LEU A 8 7.79 -8.92 -24.54
C LEU A 8 7.32 -8.53 -23.13
N TRP A 9 8.22 -8.53 -22.15
CA TRP A 9 7.89 -8.12 -20.78
C TRP A 9 7.68 -6.60 -20.66
N SER A 10 8.46 -5.79 -21.38
CA SER A 10 8.25 -4.33 -21.42
C SER A 10 6.94 -3.94 -22.11
N PHE A 11 6.50 -4.68 -23.14
CA PHE A 11 5.23 -4.45 -23.83
C PHE A 11 3.99 -4.84 -23.00
N ILE A 12 4.12 -5.78 -22.05
CA ILE A 12 3.01 -6.21 -21.18
C ILE A 12 2.86 -5.28 -19.97
N CYS A 13 3.96 -4.70 -19.47
CA CYS A 13 3.91 -3.74 -18.35
C CYS A 13 3.34 -2.37 -18.75
N SER A 14 3.38 -1.98 -20.04
CA SER A 14 2.82 -0.70 -20.51
C SER A 14 1.29 -0.70 -20.66
N TYR A 15 0.64 -1.87 -20.67
CA TYR A 15 -0.82 -1.97 -20.77
C TYR A 15 -1.55 -2.05 -19.42
N PHE A 16 -0.85 -2.18 -18.30
CA PHE A 16 -1.41 -2.15 -16.95
C PHE A 16 -1.12 -0.82 -16.24
N ALA A 17 -1.54 0.28 -16.86
CA ALA A 17 -1.69 1.57 -16.18
C ALA A 17 -3.14 2.05 -16.34
N ILE A 18 -4.10 1.22 -15.93
CA ILE A 18 -5.45 1.71 -15.63
C ILE A 18 -5.36 2.31 -14.24
N GLY A 19 -5.20 3.64 -14.18
CA GLY A 19 -5.37 4.40 -12.94
C GLY A 19 -6.77 4.15 -12.40
N PHE A 20 -6.87 3.44 -11.27
CA PHE A 20 -8.09 3.41 -10.48
C PHE A 20 -8.31 4.82 -9.91
N GLN A 21 -9.15 5.63 -10.57
CA GLN A 21 -9.73 6.80 -9.91
C GLN A 21 -10.81 6.30 -8.95
N SER A 22 -10.47 6.15 -7.67
CA SER A 22 -11.41 5.80 -6.62
C SER A 22 -12.30 7.01 -6.30
N SER A 23 -13.36 7.25 -7.07
CA SER A 23 -14.36 8.27 -6.72
C SER A 23 -15.16 7.84 -5.49
N LEU A 24 -15.40 8.77 -4.56
CA LEU A 24 -16.26 8.53 -3.41
C LEU A 24 -17.74 8.62 -3.81
N SER A 25 -18.63 7.94 -3.07
CA SER A 25 -20.08 8.08 -3.31
C SER A 25 -20.57 9.48 -2.97
N GLU A 26 -21.58 9.97 -3.68
CA GLU A 26 -22.15 11.32 -3.50
C GLU A 26 -22.60 11.60 -2.05
N SER A 27 -23.17 10.60 -1.39
CA SER A 27 -23.56 10.68 0.03
C SER A 27 -22.38 10.93 0.99
N GLN A 28 -21.19 10.40 0.65
CA GLN A 28 -19.98 10.59 1.45
C GLN A 28 -19.39 11.98 1.19
N CYS A 29 -19.40 12.44 -0.06
CA CYS A 29 -19.00 13.80 -0.42
C CYS A 29 -19.86 14.86 0.30
N ALA A 30 -21.18 14.68 0.33
CA ALA A 30 -22.10 15.57 1.05
C ALA A 30 -21.79 15.65 2.57
N ARG A 31 -21.44 14.51 3.19
CA ARG A 31 -21.06 14.48 4.60
C ARG A 31 -19.77 15.24 4.87
N PHE A 32 -18.75 15.04 4.04
CA PHE A 32 -17.46 15.74 4.19
C PHE A 32 -17.59 17.23 3.93
N TYR A 33 -18.42 17.64 2.98
CA TYR A 33 -18.69 19.05 2.69
C TYR A 33 -19.39 19.76 3.85
N ASN A 34 -20.38 19.11 4.46
CA ASN A 34 -21.06 19.66 5.65
C ASN A 34 -20.11 19.81 6.85
N GLU A 35 -19.22 18.83 7.05
CA GLU A 35 -18.20 18.90 8.09
C GLU A 35 -17.19 20.02 7.84
N TYR A 36 -16.78 20.20 6.59
CA TYR A 36 -15.90 21.29 6.14
C TYR A 36 -16.48 22.67 6.48
N GLN A 37 -17.76 22.90 6.16
CA GLN A 37 -18.44 24.17 6.47
C GLN A 37 -18.59 24.43 7.98
N LEU A 38 -18.87 23.38 8.76
CA LEU A 38 -18.98 23.49 10.22
C LEU A 38 -17.63 23.81 10.88
N ILE A 39 -16.54 23.25 10.37
CA ILE A 39 -15.19 23.54 10.87
C ILE A 39 -14.76 24.95 10.50
N SER A 40 -15.09 25.42 9.28
CA SER A 40 -14.86 26.81 8.86
C SER A 40 -15.45 27.81 9.86
N LYS A 41 -16.72 27.62 10.26
CA LYS A 41 -17.38 28.47 11.25
C LYS A 41 -16.72 28.38 12.64
N LYS A 42 -16.36 27.18 13.09
CA LYS A 42 -15.71 26.98 14.41
C LYS A 42 -14.29 27.55 14.49
N MET A 43 -13.59 27.69 13.37
CA MET A 43 -12.26 28.30 13.35
C MET A 43 -12.31 29.81 13.62
N ASN A 44 -13.39 30.49 13.22
CA ASN A 44 -13.55 31.93 13.49
C ASN A 44 -13.69 32.24 14.99
N ASP A 45 -14.19 31.29 15.78
CA ASP A 45 -14.43 31.46 17.22
C ASP A 45 -13.33 30.86 18.11
N SER A 46 -12.31 30.22 17.53
CA SER A 46 -11.28 29.46 18.26
C SER A 46 -9.91 30.14 18.21
N SER A 47 -9.07 29.95 19.24
CA SER A 47 -7.68 30.45 19.24
C SER A 47 -6.69 29.44 19.82
N GLY A 48 -5.39 29.63 19.53
CA GLY A 48 -4.31 28.79 20.08
C GLY A 48 -4.24 27.37 19.51
N GLU A 49 -4.04 26.38 20.38
CA GLU A 49 -3.86 24.97 20.00
C GLU A 49 -5.12 24.36 19.36
N ALA A 50 -6.30 24.82 19.77
CA ALA A 50 -7.58 24.42 19.17
C ALA A 50 -7.70 24.88 17.70
N LEU A 51 -7.27 26.11 17.39
CA LEU A 51 -7.27 26.64 16.02
C LEU A 51 -6.28 25.89 15.14
N LYS A 52 -5.11 25.52 15.67
CA LYS A 52 -4.12 24.69 14.95
C LYS A 52 -4.66 23.30 14.62
N SER A 53 -5.35 22.66 15.56
CA SER A 53 -5.98 21.34 15.36
C SER A 53 -7.13 21.40 14.34
N LEU A 54 -7.98 22.44 14.43
CA LEU A 54 -9.08 22.66 13.50
C LEU A 54 -8.58 22.98 12.08
N GLY A 55 -7.53 23.80 11.94
CA GLY A 55 -6.91 24.11 10.64
C GLY A 55 -6.32 22.87 9.95
N ASN A 56 -5.64 21.99 10.70
CA ASN A 56 -5.14 20.72 10.17
C ASN A 56 -6.28 19.77 9.73
N ARG A 57 -7.42 19.81 10.43
CA ARG A 57 -8.61 19.05 10.06
C ARG A 57 -9.31 19.63 8.83
N TYR A 58 -9.36 20.96 8.73
CA TYR A 58 -9.91 21.70 7.60
C TYR A 58 -9.15 21.40 6.31
N GLY A 59 -7.82 21.52 6.31
CA GLY A 59 -6.99 21.24 5.12
C GLY A 59 -7.17 19.81 4.62
N ARG A 60 -7.14 18.82 5.51
CA ARG A 60 -7.35 17.40 5.11
C ARG A 60 -8.75 17.11 4.55
N LEU A 61 -9.76 17.87 4.97
CA LEU A 61 -11.11 17.74 4.41
C LEU A 61 -11.18 18.38 3.01
N GLN A 62 -10.52 19.53 2.84
CA GLN A 62 -10.40 20.21 1.55
C GLN A 62 -9.69 19.33 0.52
N ASP A 63 -8.49 18.81 0.86
CA ASP A 63 -7.71 17.93 -0.02
C ASP A 63 -8.50 16.70 -0.46
N ARG A 64 -9.35 16.16 0.42
CA ARG A 64 -10.20 14.99 0.12
C ARG A 64 -11.38 15.33 -0.77
N LEU A 65 -12.02 16.47 -0.56
CA LEU A 65 -13.10 16.95 -1.43
C LEU A 65 -12.55 17.23 -2.83
N GLU A 66 -11.39 17.88 -2.91
CA GLU A 66 -10.70 18.18 -4.17
C GLU A 66 -10.16 16.94 -4.88
N ALA A 67 -9.70 15.90 -4.16
CA ALA A 67 -9.17 14.69 -4.79
C ALA A 67 -10.26 13.69 -5.22
N PHE A 68 -11.36 13.59 -4.48
CA PHE A 68 -12.31 12.47 -4.63
C PHE A 68 -13.74 12.86 -5.02
N CYS A 69 -14.09 14.15 -4.95
CA CYS A 69 -15.46 14.65 -5.19
C CYS A 69 -15.56 15.61 -6.39
N GLN A 70 -14.55 15.63 -7.27
CA GLN A 70 -14.44 16.52 -8.45
C GLN A 70 -15.64 16.49 -9.42
N HIS A 71 -16.46 15.43 -9.37
CA HIS A 71 -17.62 15.21 -10.25
C HIS A 71 -18.97 15.43 -9.55
N THR A 72 -19.00 16.11 -8.40
CA THR A 72 -20.21 16.38 -7.61
C THR A 72 -20.37 17.88 -7.37
N GLU A 73 -21.57 18.32 -6.98
CA GLU A 73 -21.86 19.74 -6.67
C GLU A 73 -21.08 20.28 -5.44
N TYR A 74 -20.30 19.43 -4.77
CA TYR A 74 -19.57 19.73 -3.53
C TYR A 74 -18.14 20.23 -3.73
N THR A 75 -17.79 20.68 -4.94
CA THR A 75 -16.51 21.33 -5.22
C THR A 75 -16.43 22.65 -4.44
N ALA A 76 -15.40 22.80 -3.62
CA ALA A 76 -15.19 23.97 -2.77
C ALA A 76 -14.78 25.20 -3.60
N THR A 77 -15.68 25.74 -4.41
CA THR A 77 -15.53 27.09 -4.97
C THR A 77 -15.94 28.10 -3.89
N PRO A 78 -15.16 29.16 -3.62
CA PRO A 78 -15.57 30.20 -2.67
C PRO A 78 -16.83 30.91 -3.19
N GLN A 79 -17.95 30.83 -2.45
CA GLN A 79 -19.10 31.68 -2.72
C GLN A 79 -18.76 33.14 -2.38
N GLN A 80 -18.93 34.01 -3.37
CA GLN A 80 -19.07 35.45 -3.21
C GLN A 80 -20.38 35.80 -2.48
N SER A 81 -20.31 36.73 -1.53
CA SER A 81 -21.42 37.62 -1.14
C SER A 81 -20.87 38.89 -0.48
N GLU A 82 -20.79 39.94 -1.31
CA GLU A 82 -21.14 41.38 -1.16
C GLU A 82 -20.71 42.27 0.04
N ASP A 83 -20.14 43.42 -0.37
CA ASP A 83 -20.20 44.83 0.10
C ASP A 83 -19.29 45.41 1.22
N THR A 84 -18.16 46.02 0.77
CA THR A 84 -17.57 47.41 0.91
C THR A 84 -17.63 48.17 2.28
N PRO A 85 -16.68 49.07 2.68
CA PRO A 85 -15.58 49.72 1.94
C PRO A 85 -14.17 49.76 2.60
N GLU A 86 -13.18 50.09 1.77
CA GLU A 86 -11.92 50.81 2.06
C GLU A 86 -10.99 50.32 3.19
N SER A 87 -9.89 49.69 2.78
CA SER A 87 -8.58 50.30 3.06
C SER A 87 -7.53 49.76 2.10
N GLN A 88 -7.02 50.66 1.26
CA GLN A 88 -5.79 50.45 0.50
C GLN A 88 -4.64 50.14 1.47
N LYS A 89 -4.03 48.96 1.36
CA LYS A 89 -2.67 48.76 1.83
C LYS A 89 -1.84 48.02 0.78
N ASN A 90 -0.98 48.83 0.20
CA ASN A 90 0.00 48.62 -0.84
C ASN A 90 0.89 47.37 -0.56
N SER A 91 0.63 46.26 -1.26
CA SER A 91 1.51 45.09 -1.23
C SER A 91 2.74 45.36 -2.11
N LYS A 92 3.86 45.63 -1.45
CA LYS A 92 5.17 45.83 -2.08
C LYS A 92 5.58 44.54 -2.82
N ALA A 93 5.65 44.57 -4.14
CA ALA A 93 6.10 43.43 -4.95
C ALA A 93 7.52 42.99 -4.52
N ILE A 94 7.70 41.68 -4.36
CA ILE A 94 8.97 41.09 -3.89
C ILE A 94 9.88 40.91 -5.11
N VAL A 95 10.91 41.75 -5.22
CA VAL A 95 11.94 41.62 -6.27
C VAL A 95 12.93 40.54 -5.86
N LEU A 96 13.05 39.48 -6.67
CA LEU A 96 13.90 38.32 -6.37
C LEU A 96 15.04 38.13 -7.38
N TYR A 97 14.86 38.60 -8.62
CA TYR A 97 15.84 38.44 -9.70
C TYR A 97 16.29 39.79 -10.23
N SER A 98 17.57 39.87 -10.62
CA SER A 98 18.14 41.08 -11.24
C SER A 98 17.84 41.20 -12.73
N ASP A 99 17.41 40.12 -13.38
CA ASP A 99 17.00 40.07 -14.79
C ASP A 99 15.51 40.41 -14.89
N GLU A 100 15.19 41.41 -15.72
CA GLU A 100 13.84 41.92 -15.91
C GLU A 100 12.90 40.87 -16.55
N SER A 101 13.42 40.06 -17.46
CA SER A 101 12.64 38.99 -18.12
C SER A 101 12.28 37.87 -17.13
N LYS A 102 13.28 37.41 -16.37
CA LYS A 102 13.10 36.38 -15.34
C LYS A 102 12.19 36.84 -14.20
N GLN A 103 12.24 38.13 -13.84
CA GLN A 103 11.39 38.71 -12.81
C GLN A 103 9.92 38.82 -13.28
N ALA A 104 9.68 39.20 -14.55
CA ALA A 104 8.32 39.24 -15.10
C ALA A 104 7.68 37.85 -15.17
N ASP A 105 8.44 36.84 -15.59
CA ASP A 105 7.94 35.47 -15.64
C ASP A 105 7.69 34.91 -14.23
N TRP A 106 8.50 35.28 -13.23
CA TRP A 106 8.25 34.95 -11.83
C TRP A 106 6.94 35.54 -11.30
N GLU A 107 6.64 36.81 -11.62
CA GLU A 107 5.41 37.48 -11.18
C GLU A 107 4.15 36.85 -11.80
N SER A 108 4.27 36.24 -12.98
CA SER A 108 3.21 35.44 -13.58
C SER A 108 3.10 34.03 -12.98
N PHE A 109 4.20 33.46 -12.49
CA PHE A 109 4.28 32.11 -11.94
C PHE A 109 3.77 32.04 -10.49
N TYR A 110 4.06 33.06 -9.68
CA TYR A 110 3.79 33.02 -8.25
C TYR A 110 3.09 34.28 -7.74
N THR A 111 1.95 34.08 -7.08
CA THR A 111 1.24 35.13 -6.33
C THR A 111 1.21 34.78 -4.84
N PRO A 112 1.60 35.70 -3.95
CA PRO A 112 1.63 35.41 -2.52
C PRO A 112 0.21 35.23 -1.96
N PRO A 113 -0.02 34.23 -1.09
CA PRO A 113 -1.31 34.04 -0.43
C PRO A 113 -1.72 35.25 0.41
N SER A 114 -3.03 35.49 0.53
CA SER A 114 -3.59 36.67 1.24
C SER A 114 -3.12 36.82 2.69
N TYR A 115 -2.88 35.71 3.39
CA TYR A 115 -2.35 35.73 4.76
C TYR A 115 -0.88 36.20 4.85
N CYS A 116 -0.11 36.07 3.77
CA CYS A 116 1.27 36.56 3.69
C CYS A 116 1.36 38.06 3.42
N LEU A 117 0.25 38.69 3.04
CA LEU A 117 0.16 40.12 2.72
C LEU A 117 -0.25 40.98 3.92
N THR A 118 -0.49 40.37 5.08
CA THR A 118 -0.86 41.08 6.32
C THR A 118 0.36 41.75 6.95
N GLU A 119 0.24 42.96 7.53
CA GLU A 119 1.41 43.70 8.05
C GLU A 119 2.00 43.08 9.34
N SER A 120 1.22 42.32 10.10
CA SER A 120 1.61 41.73 11.38
C SER A 120 1.57 40.20 11.36
N LEU A 121 2.48 39.58 10.62
CA LEU A 121 2.62 38.12 10.63
C LEU A 121 3.16 37.62 11.99
N SER A 122 2.49 36.61 12.55
CA SER A 122 3.04 35.81 13.64
C SER A 122 4.32 35.10 13.20
N SER A 123 5.21 34.78 14.14
CA SER A 123 6.49 34.11 13.85
C SER A 123 6.32 32.80 13.06
N VAL A 124 5.21 32.11 13.27
CA VAL A 124 4.87 30.86 12.57
C VAL A 124 4.42 31.14 11.13
N ASN A 125 3.56 32.14 10.91
CA ASN A 125 3.13 32.49 9.55
C ASN A 125 4.29 33.11 8.75
N LYS A 126 5.18 33.85 9.40
CA LYS A 126 6.40 34.37 8.79
C LYS A 126 7.31 33.23 8.28
N LEU A 127 7.46 32.17 9.08
CA LEU A 127 8.22 30.99 8.67
C LEU A 127 7.51 30.25 7.52
N ARG A 128 6.18 30.13 7.59
CA ARG A 128 5.39 29.46 6.54
C ARG A 128 5.47 30.18 5.20
N CYS A 129 5.26 31.49 5.18
CA CYS A 129 5.38 32.30 3.96
C CYS A 129 6.80 32.26 3.40
N LYS A 130 7.83 32.22 4.27
CA LYS A 130 9.22 32.09 3.84
C LYS A 130 9.50 30.73 3.19
N ASN A 131 9.09 29.64 3.83
CA ASN A 131 9.31 28.28 3.31
C ASN A 131 8.54 28.04 2.01
N GLU A 132 7.32 28.58 1.88
CA GLU A 132 6.55 28.51 0.63
C GLU A 132 7.22 29.31 -0.48
N LEU A 133 7.67 30.54 -0.20
CA LEU A 133 8.39 31.35 -1.18
C LEU A 133 9.67 30.65 -1.66
N GLU A 134 10.46 30.10 -0.75
CA GLU A 134 11.70 29.36 -1.08
C GLU A 134 11.42 28.13 -1.96
N ARG A 135 10.37 27.37 -1.62
CA ARG A 135 9.96 26.20 -2.40
C ARG A 135 9.54 26.57 -3.82
N PHE A 136 8.71 27.60 -3.99
CA PHE A 136 8.28 28.03 -5.32
C PHE A 136 9.44 28.62 -6.13
N LYS A 137 10.37 29.30 -5.47
CA LYS A 137 11.58 29.82 -6.09
C LYS A 137 12.43 28.69 -6.69
N GLU A 138 12.68 27.62 -5.94
CA GLU A 138 13.47 26.46 -6.42
C GLU A 138 12.82 25.79 -7.64
N ILE A 139 11.49 25.64 -7.62
CA ILE A 139 10.75 25.05 -8.75
C ILE A 139 10.86 25.95 -9.98
N PHE A 140 10.68 27.26 -9.82
CA PHE A 140 10.79 28.20 -10.91
C PHE A 140 12.20 28.25 -11.50
N ASP A 141 13.23 28.25 -10.66
CA ASP A 141 14.63 28.25 -11.10
C ASP A 141 14.96 27.00 -11.93
N GLN A 142 14.50 25.82 -11.50
CA GLN A 142 14.67 24.58 -12.27
C GLN A 142 13.93 24.62 -13.61
N GLN A 143 12.71 25.14 -13.64
CA GLN A 143 11.91 25.24 -14.86
C GLN A 143 12.49 26.27 -15.83
N TRP A 144 13.01 27.38 -15.32
CA TRP A 144 13.69 28.42 -16.08
C TRP A 144 14.98 27.89 -16.73
N GLU A 145 15.80 27.16 -15.99
CA GLU A 145 17.03 26.54 -16.51
C GLU A 145 16.73 25.51 -17.60
N GLN A 146 15.72 24.67 -17.40
CA GLN A 146 15.31 23.68 -18.42
C GLN A 146 14.79 24.35 -19.70
N ASN A 147 14.02 25.42 -19.57
CA ASN A 147 13.53 26.16 -20.72
C ASN A 147 14.67 26.87 -21.47
N ASN A 148 15.62 27.47 -20.75
CA ASN A 148 16.79 28.09 -21.37
C ASN A 148 17.75 27.06 -22.00
N GLN A 149 17.87 25.86 -21.44
CA GLN A 149 18.62 24.75 -22.06
C GLN A 149 17.95 24.28 -23.35
N LYS A 150 16.62 24.16 -23.36
CA LYS A 150 15.86 23.82 -24.57
C LYS A 150 15.96 24.90 -25.65
N VAL A 151 15.90 26.18 -25.27
CA VAL A 151 16.09 27.30 -26.20
C VAL A 151 17.52 27.33 -26.73
N ALA A 152 18.53 27.05 -25.90
CA ALA A 152 19.92 26.91 -26.35
C ALA A 152 20.14 25.69 -27.26
N GLU A 153 19.44 24.58 -27.03
CA GLU A 153 19.44 23.43 -27.96
C GLU A 153 18.74 23.78 -29.28
N LEU A 154 17.59 24.46 -29.23
CA LEU A 154 16.85 24.92 -30.42
C LEU A 154 17.66 25.93 -31.24
N ASP A 155 18.39 26.86 -30.60
CA ASP A 155 19.28 27.81 -31.30
C ASP A 155 20.49 27.13 -31.92
N ASN A 156 21.07 26.09 -31.28
CA ASN A 156 22.13 25.29 -31.88
C ASN A 156 21.63 24.45 -33.06
N THR A 157 20.38 23.97 -33.01
CA THR A 157 19.77 23.23 -34.13
C THR A 157 19.46 24.16 -35.31
N ASN A 158 19.04 25.40 -35.04
CA ASN A 158 18.83 26.42 -36.07
C ASN A 158 20.14 26.95 -36.69
N LEU A 159 21.27 26.91 -35.97
CA LEU A 159 22.61 27.22 -36.50
C LEU A 159 23.20 26.08 -37.36
N GLU A 160 22.79 24.84 -37.13
CA GLU A 160 23.10 23.70 -37.99
C GLU A 160 22.23 23.69 -39.26
N GLU A 161 20.96 24.10 -39.19
CA GLU A 161 20.10 24.26 -40.37
C GLU A 161 20.45 25.50 -41.22
N ALA A 162 20.97 26.57 -40.61
CA ALA A 162 21.45 27.76 -41.34
C ALA A 162 22.80 27.55 -42.06
N ASN A 163 23.56 26.51 -41.72
CA ASN A 163 24.83 26.18 -42.40
C ASN A 163 24.71 25.11 -43.49
N SER A 164 23.49 24.64 -43.79
CA SER A 164 23.23 23.67 -44.87
C SER A 164 22.58 24.28 -46.13
N GLN A 165 22.70 25.60 -46.35
CA GLN A 165 22.36 26.25 -47.61
C GLN A 165 23.60 26.74 -48.37
N ILE A 166 24.47 25.83 -48.81
CA ILE A 166 25.40 26.06 -49.95
C ILE A 166 25.56 24.72 -50.69
N GLN A 167 25.28 24.75 -52.01
CA GLN A 167 25.47 23.69 -53.04
C GLN A 167 24.41 22.56 -53.03
N ASP A 168 23.67 22.23 -54.09
CA ASP A 168 23.86 22.46 -55.53
C ASP A 168 22.50 22.57 -56.26
N GLU A 169 22.44 23.49 -57.22
CA GLU A 169 21.53 23.50 -58.37
C GLU A 169 21.74 22.20 -59.18
N THR A 170 20.76 21.61 -59.86
CA THR A 170 20.42 21.97 -61.25
C THR A 170 19.29 21.06 -61.77
N ASN A 171 18.23 21.70 -62.28
CA ASN A 171 17.27 21.35 -63.37
C ASN A 171 16.53 19.98 -63.32
N ASN A 172 15.21 19.89 -63.59
CA ASN A 172 14.47 20.56 -64.66
C ASN A 172 12.94 20.55 -64.39
N GLU A 173 12.27 21.62 -64.81
CA GLU A 173 10.81 21.84 -64.89
C GLU A 173 10.16 20.87 -65.92
N GLN A 174 8.84 20.61 -66.04
CA GLN A 174 7.69 21.52 -66.17
C GLN A 174 6.37 20.68 -66.22
N SER A 175 5.44 20.97 -65.29
CA SER A 175 4.00 21.32 -65.46
C SER A 175 3.11 20.73 -66.59
N GLU A 176 1.93 20.19 -66.23
CA GLU A 176 0.55 20.72 -66.52
C GLU A 176 0.05 20.41 -67.97
N GLU A 177 -1.23 20.18 -68.32
CA GLU A 177 -2.54 20.49 -67.74
C GLU A 177 -3.64 19.67 -68.45
N ALA A 178 -4.87 19.88 -68.02
CA ALA A 178 -6.13 19.21 -68.31
C ALA A 178 -6.71 19.32 -69.74
N ASN A 179 -7.71 18.48 -70.02
CA ASN A 179 -8.89 18.66 -70.90
C ASN A 179 -9.78 17.40 -70.73
N PHE A 180 -11.11 17.36 -70.78
CA PHE A 180 -12.17 18.32 -71.06
C PHE A 180 -13.50 17.64 -70.67
N VAL A 181 -14.53 18.46 -70.42
CA VAL A 181 -15.82 18.18 -69.79
C VAL A 181 -16.88 17.71 -70.81
N SER A 182 -18.03 17.26 -70.30
CA SER A 182 -19.40 17.30 -70.90
C SER A 182 -19.75 16.20 -71.94
N ASN A 183 -20.90 15.51 -71.92
CA ASN A 183 -22.26 15.95 -71.57
C ASN A 183 -23.27 14.81 -71.29
N GLU A 184 -24.24 15.14 -70.42
CA GLU A 184 -25.69 14.82 -70.45
C GLU A 184 -26.18 13.36 -70.30
N SER A 185 -26.78 12.99 -69.14
CA SER A 185 -28.16 13.22 -68.64
C SER A 185 -29.14 12.13 -69.14
N ILE A 186 -29.98 11.46 -68.33
CA ILE A 186 -31.23 11.93 -67.69
C ILE A 186 -31.84 10.76 -66.85
N ASN A 187 -32.31 11.07 -65.62
CA ASN A 187 -33.45 10.52 -64.81
C ASN A 187 -33.66 8.98 -64.64
N GLN A 188 -34.24 8.39 -63.59
CA GLN A 188 -35.19 8.83 -62.55
C GLN A 188 -35.32 7.73 -61.46
N LYS A 189 -35.38 8.16 -60.19
CA LYS A 189 -36.33 7.79 -59.10
C LYS A 189 -36.76 6.32 -58.82
N ARG A 190 -36.36 5.84 -57.63
CA ARG A 190 -37.05 5.05 -56.56
C ARG A 190 -37.82 3.75 -56.91
N PRO A 191 -37.57 2.61 -56.22
CA PRO A 191 -38.38 1.41 -56.37
C PRO A 191 -39.53 1.37 -55.34
N SER A 192 -40.69 0.91 -55.78
CA SER A 192 -41.74 0.34 -54.93
C SER A 192 -41.91 -1.14 -55.27
N THR A 193 -41.75 -1.94 -54.22
CA THR A 193 -42.19 -3.31 -53.93
C THR A 193 -43.20 -3.94 -54.89
N LEU A 194 -42.97 -5.19 -55.33
CA LEU A 194 -43.65 -6.40 -54.84
C LEU A 194 -43.43 -7.61 -55.78
N SER A 195 -42.96 -8.70 -55.18
CA SER A 195 -43.12 -10.14 -55.44
C SER A 195 -43.64 -10.64 -56.80
N THR A 196 -43.04 -11.70 -57.36
CA THR A 196 -43.42 -13.13 -57.15
C THR A 196 -42.73 -14.03 -58.22
N THR A 197 -42.09 -15.11 -57.76
CA THR A 197 -41.78 -16.43 -58.40
C THR A 197 -41.37 -16.53 -59.88
N ASN A 198 -40.26 -17.22 -60.15
CA ASN A 198 -40.26 -18.57 -60.74
C ASN A 198 -38.87 -19.20 -60.74
N GLU A 199 -38.87 -20.54 -60.70
CA GLU A 199 -37.76 -21.43 -60.38
C GLU A 199 -36.72 -21.62 -61.52
N ASN A 200 -35.54 -22.11 -61.08
CA ASN A 200 -34.55 -22.97 -61.76
C ASN A 200 -33.68 -22.37 -62.87
N THR A 201 -32.38 -22.17 -62.63
CA THR A 201 -31.30 -23.15 -62.90
C THR A 201 -29.93 -22.61 -62.42
N ASP A 202 -29.15 -23.48 -61.73
CA ASP A 202 -27.69 -23.59 -61.61
C ASP A 202 -26.81 -22.31 -61.67
N LEU A 203 -25.90 -22.00 -60.74
CA LEU A 203 -24.83 -22.85 -60.22
C LEU A 203 -24.22 -22.17 -58.98
N ALA A 204 -24.56 -22.63 -57.76
CA ALA A 204 -23.90 -22.18 -56.55
C ALA A 204 -22.58 -22.95 -56.37
N VAL A 205 -21.45 -22.27 -56.54
CA VAL A 205 -20.15 -22.75 -56.03
C VAL A 205 -20.23 -22.69 -54.50
N LYS A 206 -20.70 -23.77 -53.89
CA LYS A 206 -20.69 -23.99 -52.45
C LYS A 206 -19.38 -24.71 -52.11
N THR A 207 -18.37 -23.97 -51.70
CA THR A 207 -17.17 -24.56 -51.09
C THR A 207 -17.58 -25.26 -49.80
N LYS A 208 -17.34 -26.57 -49.79
CA LYS A 208 -17.65 -27.50 -48.70
C LYS A 208 -16.54 -27.35 -47.66
N THR A 209 -16.80 -26.65 -46.55
CA THR A 209 -15.87 -26.65 -45.42
C THR A 209 -15.87 -28.05 -44.82
N THR A 210 -14.71 -28.70 -44.85
CA THR A 210 -14.52 -30.00 -44.19
C THR A 210 -14.59 -29.78 -42.68
N GLY A 211 -15.26 -30.67 -41.94
CA GLY A 211 -15.41 -30.61 -40.47
C GLY A 211 -14.11 -30.67 -39.65
N LEU A 212 -12.95 -30.51 -40.31
CA LEU A 212 -11.64 -30.31 -39.73
C LEU A 212 -11.40 -28.85 -39.32
N ASP A 213 -12.04 -27.88 -39.99
CA ASP A 213 -11.84 -26.44 -39.74
C ASP A 213 -12.41 -25.99 -38.40
N THR A 214 -13.49 -26.62 -37.93
CA THR A 214 -14.05 -26.38 -36.59
C THR A 214 -13.18 -26.93 -35.47
N LEU A 215 -12.24 -27.83 -35.77
CA LEU A 215 -11.37 -28.44 -34.77
C LEU A 215 -10.19 -27.52 -34.41
N PHE A 216 -9.70 -26.73 -35.38
CA PHE A 216 -8.63 -25.76 -35.18
C PHE A 216 -9.05 -24.53 -34.37
N VAL A 217 -10.30 -24.07 -34.51
CA VAL A 217 -10.83 -22.91 -33.76
C VAL A 217 -10.79 -23.15 -32.24
N TYR A 218 -11.13 -24.37 -31.79
CA TYR A 218 -11.09 -24.70 -30.37
C TYR A 218 -9.68 -24.97 -29.85
N ILE A 219 -8.75 -25.42 -30.70
CA ILE A 219 -7.36 -25.70 -30.30
C ILE A 219 -6.67 -24.42 -29.80
N GLU A 220 -6.92 -23.27 -30.42
CA GLU A 220 -6.32 -21.99 -30.03
C GLU A 220 -6.77 -21.53 -28.64
N ASP A 221 -8.07 -21.60 -28.35
CA ASP A 221 -8.62 -21.25 -27.04
C ASP A 221 -8.11 -22.19 -25.91
N TYR A 222 -8.01 -23.48 -26.19
CA TYR A 222 -7.46 -24.45 -25.22
C TYR A 222 -5.96 -24.27 -25.00
N LEU A 223 -5.20 -23.90 -26.04
CA LEU A 223 -3.76 -23.59 -25.91
C LEU A 223 -3.55 -22.33 -25.08
N LEU A 224 -4.35 -21.27 -25.29
CA LEU A 224 -4.31 -20.07 -24.46
C LEU A 224 -4.66 -20.37 -23.01
N ALA A 225 -5.70 -21.15 -22.74
CA ALA A 225 -6.06 -21.57 -21.39
C ALA A 225 -4.94 -22.37 -20.71
N LEU A 226 -4.27 -23.26 -21.45
CA LEU A 226 -3.13 -24.05 -20.94
C LEU A 226 -1.90 -23.18 -20.64
N ILE A 227 -1.63 -22.18 -21.48
CA ILE A 227 -0.57 -21.19 -21.26
C ILE A 227 -0.88 -20.35 -20.01
N ILE A 228 -2.13 -19.89 -19.84
CA ILE A 228 -2.56 -19.15 -18.65
C ILE A 228 -2.42 -20.01 -17.39
N LEU A 229 -2.84 -21.28 -17.44
CA LEU A 229 -2.68 -22.23 -16.34
C LEU A 229 -1.20 -22.41 -15.96
N LEU A 230 -0.31 -22.56 -16.95
CA LEU A 230 1.13 -22.67 -16.71
C LEU A 230 1.71 -21.39 -16.09
N ILE A 231 1.30 -20.21 -16.57
CA ILE A 231 1.69 -18.92 -15.99
C ILE A 231 1.22 -18.85 -14.53
N ILE A 232 -0.02 -19.21 -14.24
CA ILE A 232 -0.57 -19.25 -12.88
C ILE A 232 0.27 -20.18 -12.00
N LEU A 233 0.59 -21.39 -12.46
CA LEU A 233 1.41 -22.33 -11.69
C LEU A 233 2.84 -21.80 -11.43
N VAL A 234 3.45 -21.14 -12.41
CA VAL A 234 4.77 -20.52 -12.27
C VAL A 234 4.72 -19.34 -11.29
N VAL A 235 3.72 -18.47 -11.42
CA VAL A 235 3.48 -17.34 -10.49
C VAL A 235 3.24 -17.86 -9.08
N ILE A 236 2.41 -18.89 -8.90
CA ILE A 236 2.19 -19.54 -7.61
C ILE A 236 3.52 -20.05 -7.05
N LYS A 237 4.34 -20.77 -7.82
CA LYS A 237 5.63 -21.27 -7.32
C LYS A 237 6.61 -20.16 -6.89
N LEU A 238 6.61 -19.02 -7.57
CA LEU A 238 7.49 -17.89 -7.27
C LEU A 238 6.94 -16.99 -6.14
N ALA A 239 5.63 -16.78 -6.11
CA ALA A 239 4.95 -15.91 -5.16
C ALA A 239 4.72 -16.59 -3.80
N LEU A 240 4.35 -17.88 -3.78
CA LEU A 240 4.08 -18.62 -2.54
C LEU A 240 5.21 -18.51 -1.49
N PRO A 241 6.49 -18.78 -1.80
CA PRO A 241 7.54 -18.70 -0.78
C PRO A 241 7.74 -17.28 -0.24
N SER A 242 7.61 -16.27 -1.11
CA SER A 242 7.74 -14.87 -0.73
C SER A 242 6.57 -14.39 0.13
N LEU A 243 5.36 -14.76 -0.25
CA LEU A 243 4.12 -14.42 0.44
C LEU A 243 4.03 -15.15 1.79
N LYS A 244 4.35 -16.45 1.82
CA LYS A 244 4.44 -17.24 3.05
C LYS A 244 5.38 -16.57 4.04
N ARG A 245 6.57 -16.15 3.60
CA ARG A 245 7.58 -15.49 4.44
C ARG A 245 7.10 -14.17 5.04
N LEU A 246 6.31 -13.39 4.32
CA LEU A 246 5.72 -12.16 4.85
C LEU A 246 4.66 -12.49 5.92
N PHE A 247 3.89 -13.56 5.72
CA PHE A 247 2.89 -14.01 6.68
C PHE A 247 3.52 -14.65 7.93
N THR A 248 4.57 -15.45 7.83
CA THR A 248 5.10 -16.19 9.01
C THR A 248 5.52 -15.26 10.17
N LYS A 249 6.05 -14.06 9.86
CA LYS A 249 6.50 -13.11 10.89
C LYS A 249 5.41 -12.66 11.86
N HIS A 250 4.18 -12.53 11.39
CA HIS A 250 3.06 -12.07 12.22
C HIS A 250 2.13 -13.20 12.65
N PHE A 251 2.23 -14.36 12.01
CA PHE A 251 1.33 -15.49 12.24
C PHE A 251 1.89 -16.53 13.21
N SER A 252 3.16 -16.46 13.63
CA SER A 252 3.78 -17.46 14.51
C SER A 252 2.91 -17.77 15.76
N TYR A 253 2.55 -16.77 16.56
CA TYR A 253 1.73 -17.00 17.76
C TYR A 253 0.28 -17.41 17.44
N VAL A 254 -0.33 -16.90 16.36
CA VAL A 254 -1.68 -17.30 15.94
C VAL A 254 -1.72 -18.75 15.45
N ALA A 255 -0.69 -19.17 14.72
CA ALA A 255 -0.54 -20.53 14.23
C ALA A 255 -0.32 -21.49 15.41
N VAL A 256 0.51 -21.10 16.39
CA VAL A 256 0.72 -21.88 17.62
C VAL A 256 -0.58 -21.99 18.42
N ASN A 257 -1.30 -20.90 18.68
CA ASN A 257 -2.58 -20.96 19.39
C ASN A 257 -3.60 -21.85 18.67
N LYS A 258 -3.74 -21.70 17.34
CA LYS A 258 -4.62 -22.58 16.54
C LYS A 258 -4.20 -24.05 16.60
N TYR A 259 -2.89 -24.31 16.60
CA TYR A 259 -2.36 -25.66 16.73
C TYR A 259 -2.67 -26.25 18.12
N LEU A 260 -2.48 -25.48 19.18
CA LEU A 260 -2.83 -25.87 20.55
C LEU A 260 -4.34 -26.15 20.69
N MET A 261 -5.20 -25.23 20.24
CA MET A 261 -6.66 -25.39 20.28
C MET A 261 -7.15 -26.63 19.52
N LYS A 262 -6.44 -27.05 18.47
CA LYS A 262 -6.79 -28.23 17.68
C LYS A 262 -6.42 -29.54 18.38
N HIS A 263 -5.33 -29.54 19.15
CA HIS A 263 -4.71 -30.77 19.65
C HIS A 263 -4.86 -30.97 21.16
N LEU A 264 -5.12 -29.92 21.94
CA LEU A 264 -5.36 -30.00 23.38
C LEU A 264 -6.87 -30.04 23.67
N SER A 265 -7.25 -30.83 24.69
CA SER A 265 -8.64 -30.95 25.14
C SER A 265 -9.09 -29.68 25.88
N VAL A 266 -10.20 -29.09 25.45
CA VAL A 266 -10.75 -27.86 26.07
C VAL A 266 -11.18 -28.09 27.53
N ASN A 267 -11.43 -29.35 27.93
CA ASN A 267 -11.84 -29.70 29.29
C ASN A 267 -10.69 -29.70 30.29
N GLU A 268 -9.45 -29.92 29.83
CA GLU A 268 -8.27 -30.06 30.70
C GLU A 268 -7.27 -28.91 30.52
N TYR A 269 -7.31 -28.22 29.38
CA TYR A 269 -6.39 -27.15 29.05
C TYR A 269 -7.14 -25.84 28.79
N SER A 270 -6.83 -24.82 29.58
CA SER A 270 -7.30 -23.44 29.39
C SER A 270 -6.19 -22.58 28.80
N LEU A 271 -6.45 -21.99 27.64
CA LEU A 271 -5.47 -21.25 26.85
C LEU A 271 -5.71 -19.73 26.99
N TYR A 272 -4.65 -19.00 27.35
CA TYR A 272 -4.64 -17.55 27.48
C TYR A 272 -3.60 -16.97 26.55
N SER A 273 -4.03 -16.50 25.39
CA SER A 273 -3.14 -15.90 24.41
C SER A 273 -2.88 -14.42 24.69
N ARG A 274 -1.62 -14.02 24.53
CA ARG A 274 -1.15 -12.63 24.62
C ARG A 274 -1.77 -11.89 25.79
N ILE A 275 -1.42 -12.41 26.95
CA ILE A 275 -1.79 -11.87 28.24
C ILE A 275 -0.62 -11.06 28.77
N SER A 276 -0.89 -9.84 29.23
CA SER A 276 0.13 -8.98 29.84
C SER A 276 0.04 -9.12 31.35
N LEU A 277 1.11 -9.61 31.97
CA LEU A 277 1.16 -9.91 33.40
C LEU A 277 2.18 -9.03 34.13
N PRO A 278 1.94 -8.69 35.39
CA PRO A 278 2.92 -7.99 36.20
C PRO A 278 4.12 -8.89 36.49
N ILE A 279 5.31 -8.33 36.34
CA ILE A 279 6.59 -8.92 36.71
C ILE A 279 7.35 -7.95 37.62
N SER A 280 8.40 -8.41 38.31
CA SER A 280 9.11 -7.60 39.32
C SER A 280 9.74 -6.29 38.79
N GLY A 281 9.78 -6.08 37.46
CA GLY A 281 10.28 -4.86 36.81
C GLY A 281 9.27 -4.13 35.91
N GLY A 282 7.98 -4.48 35.93
CA GLY A 282 6.95 -3.86 35.08
C GLY A 282 5.88 -4.83 34.60
N MET A 283 5.44 -4.68 33.36
CA MET A 283 4.53 -5.63 32.70
C MET A 283 5.29 -6.44 31.66
N ALA A 284 4.97 -7.72 31.53
CA ALA A 284 5.50 -8.59 30.48
C ALA A 284 4.38 -9.30 29.73
N ASP A 285 4.45 -9.23 28.40
CA ASP A 285 3.51 -9.91 27.52
C ASP A 285 3.91 -11.37 27.34
N ILE A 286 3.00 -12.30 27.59
CA ILE A 286 3.19 -13.74 27.37
C ILE A 286 2.39 -14.14 26.14
N ASP A 287 3.05 -14.76 25.15
CA ASP A 287 2.40 -15.10 23.88
C ASP A 287 1.27 -16.12 24.06
N GLU A 288 1.53 -17.18 24.83
CA GLU A 288 0.52 -18.15 25.23
C GLU A 288 0.81 -18.67 26.64
N LEU A 289 -0.20 -18.64 27.50
CA LEU A 289 -0.19 -19.24 28.83
C LEU A 289 -1.24 -20.35 28.86
N ILE A 290 -0.86 -21.55 29.27
CA ILE A 290 -1.74 -22.71 29.34
C ILE A 290 -1.86 -23.13 30.81
N LEU A 291 -3.09 -23.18 31.32
CA LEU A 291 -3.41 -23.79 32.60
C LEU A 291 -3.89 -25.22 32.36
N SER A 292 -3.33 -26.17 33.10
CA SER A 292 -3.81 -27.56 33.12
C SER A 292 -3.60 -28.19 34.50
N PRO A 293 -4.36 -29.24 34.85
CA PRO A 293 -4.11 -30.04 36.06
C PRO A 293 -2.70 -30.64 36.13
N PHE A 294 -2.05 -30.81 34.98
CA PHE A 294 -0.73 -31.44 34.84
C PHE A 294 0.44 -30.45 35.00
N GLY A 295 0.16 -29.16 34.99
CA GLY A 295 1.18 -28.12 34.97
C GLY A 295 0.70 -26.84 34.30
N ILE A 296 1.47 -25.78 34.50
CA ILE A 296 1.28 -24.49 33.85
C ILE A 296 2.38 -24.29 32.81
N PHE A 297 2.00 -24.00 31.57
CA PHE A 297 2.94 -23.88 30.47
C PHE A 297 2.96 -22.45 29.94
N ILE A 298 4.15 -21.86 29.89
CA ILE A 298 4.39 -20.52 29.35
C ILE A 298 5.12 -20.71 28.03
N ILE A 299 4.51 -20.26 26.94
CA ILE A 299 5.07 -20.40 25.60
C ILE A 299 5.47 -19.02 25.07
N ILE A 300 6.72 -18.91 24.64
CA ILE A 300 7.23 -17.77 23.88
C ILE A 300 7.31 -18.18 22.41
N CYS A 301 6.56 -17.49 21.55
CA CYS A 301 6.53 -17.75 20.12
C CYS A 301 7.58 -16.88 19.41
N GLN A 302 8.55 -17.52 18.76
CA GLN A 302 9.57 -16.83 18.01
C GLN A 302 9.20 -16.77 16.52
N PRO A 303 9.20 -15.58 15.89
CA PRO A 303 8.76 -15.41 14.50
C PRO A 303 9.85 -15.71 13.47
N GLN A 304 11.03 -16.17 13.91
CA GLN A 304 12.15 -16.47 13.02
C GLN A 304 11.85 -17.73 12.18
N THR A 305 12.33 -17.76 10.94
CA THR A 305 12.00 -18.81 9.95
C THR A 305 13.22 -19.35 9.20
N GLY A 306 14.39 -18.70 9.33
CA GLY A 306 15.62 -19.14 8.67
C GLY A 306 16.50 -20.04 9.53
N ARG A 307 17.82 -19.91 9.32
CA ARG A 307 18.82 -20.54 10.15
C ARG A 307 18.96 -19.78 11.46
N VAL A 308 18.79 -20.44 12.59
CA VAL A 308 18.94 -19.80 13.89
C VAL A 308 20.22 -20.31 14.55
N TYR A 309 21.04 -19.35 14.98
CA TYR A 309 22.26 -19.56 15.74
C TYR A 309 21.99 -19.08 17.16
N ALA A 310 21.80 -20.04 18.05
CA ALA A 310 21.65 -19.80 19.48
C ALA A 310 23.00 -19.95 20.18
N ASP A 311 23.22 -19.05 21.14
CA ASP A 311 24.27 -19.15 22.14
C ASP A 311 23.61 -18.96 23.50
N THR A 312 23.75 -19.96 24.38
CA THR A 312 23.11 -19.96 25.70
C THR A 312 23.69 -18.91 26.64
N THR A 313 24.92 -18.46 26.40
CA THR A 313 25.59 -17.45 27.21
C THR A 313 25.27 -16.04 26.72
N SER A 314 25.11 -15.87 25.41
CA SER A 314 24.83 -14.60 24.76
C SER A 314 23.44 -14.04 25.08
N GLU A 315 23.36 -12.72 25.19
CA GLU A 315 22.11 -11.96 25.31
C GLU A 315 21.36 -11.86 23.97
N VAL A 316 22.05 -12.13 22.86
CA VAL A 316 21.55 -11.94 21.50
C VAL A 316 21.80 -13.20 20.68
N TRP A 317 20.80 -13.62 19.94
CA TRP A 317 20.86 -14.70 18.96
C TRP A 317 20.81 -14.14 17.55
N THR A 318 21.24 -14.95 16.58
CA THR A 318 21.28 -14.54 15.17
C THR A 318 20.38 -15.41 14.32
N GLU A 319 19.51 -14.77 13.53
CA GLU A 319 18.79 -15.39 12.43
C GLU A 319 19.52 -15.08 11.11
N GLN A 320 19.74 -16.10 10.29
CA GLN A 320 20.21 -15.94 8.91
C GLN A 320 19.15 -16.44 7.93
N VAL A 321 18.66 -15.53 7.09
CA VAL A 321 17.73 -15.87 6.00
C VAL A 321 18.38 -15.54 4.66
N GLY A 322 18.80 -16.58 3.94
CA GLY A 322 19.63 -16.44 2.75
C GLY A 322 20.98 -15.81 3.09
N LYS A 323 21.26 -14.63 2.50
CA LYS A 323 22.48 -13.85 2.77
C LYS A 323 22.33 -12.83 3.91
N LYS A 324 21.10 -12.53 4.34
CA LYS A 324 20.85 -11.52 5.38
C LYS A 324 20.98 -12.15 6.77
N ARG A 325 21.68 -11.47 7.66
CA ARG A 325 21.81 -11.84 9.08
C ARG A 325 21.17 -10.75 9.93
N ASN A 326 20.29 -11.16 10.84
CA ASN A 326 19.60 -10.28 11.78
C ASN A 326 19.83 -10.80 13.18
N ASN A 327 20.06 -9.89 14.11
CA ASN A 327 20.20 -10.21 15.52
C ASN A 327 18.88 -9.96 16.25
N PHE A 328 18.55 -10.81 17.21
CA PHE A 328 17.37 -10.67 18.05
C PHE A 328 17.68 -11.08 19.50
N PRO A 329 16.96 -10.53 20.49
CA PRO A 329 17.20 -10.85 21.89
C PRO A 329 17.02 -12.35 22.18
N SER A 330 17.88 -12.90 23.03
CA SER A 330 17.84 -14.31 23.44
C SER A 330 16.55 -14.66 24.19
N PRO A 331 15.71 -15.56 23.66
CA PRO A 331 14.50 -16.01 24.35
C PRO A 331 14.81 -16.73 25.67
N SER A 332 15.97 -17.38 25.76
CA SER A 332 16.43 -18.06 26.97
C SER A 332 16.69 -17.13 28.15
N ARG A 333 16.95 -15.84 27.90
CA ARG A 333 17.06 -14.83 28.96
C ARG A 333 15.69 -14.30 29.39
N GLN A 334 14.73 -14.23 28.47
CA GLN A 334 13.39 -13.73 28.75
C GLN A 334 12.50 -14.76 29.45
N LEU A 335 12.68 -16.04 29.12
CA LEU A 335 11.84 -17.12 29.62
C LEU A 335 11.84 -17.24 31.16
N PRO A 336 12.99 -17.22 31.88
CA PRO A 336 12.99 -17.27 33.34
C PRO A 336 12.27 -16.08 33.99
N ILE A 337 12.34 -14.90 33.38
CA ILE A 337 11.67 -13.69 33.89
C ILE A 337 10.15 -13.86 33.81
N LYS A 338 9.63 -14.40 32.70
CA LYS A 338 8.19 -14.67 32.55
C LYS A 338 7.73 -15.79 33.48
N ILE A 339 8.53 -16.85 33.64
CA ILE A 339 8.25 -17.93 34.61
C ILE A 339 8.16 -17.36 36.02
N ALA A 340 9.14 -16.57 36.45
CA ALA A 340 9.14 -15.97 37.78
C ALA A 340 7.92 -15.06 38.00
N GLY A 341 7.53 -14.28 36.98
CA GLY A 341 6.32 -13.46 37.01
C GLY A 341 5.04 -14.25 37.22
N VAL A 342 4.85 -15.33 36.45
CA VAL A 342 3.67 -16.20 36.57
C VAL A 342 3.66 -16.93 37.91
N LYS A 343 4.81 -17.43 38.37
CA LYS A 343 4.96 -18.04 39.70
C LYS A 343 4.53 -17.08 40.81
N GLN A 344 5.04 -15.84 40.75
CA GLN A 344 4.68 -14.80 41.70
C GLN A 344 3.18 -14.46 41.66
N LEU A 345 2.60 -14.34 40.47
CA LEU A 345 1.18 -14.01 40.30
C LEU A 345 0.26 -15.10 40.85
N LEU A 346 0.59 -16.36 40.58
CA LEU A 346 -0.23 -17.51 40.96
C LEU A 346 0.08 -18.03 42.37
N GLY A 347 1.14 -17.53 43.01
CA GLY A 347 1.56 -17.96 44.34
C GLY A 347 2.06 -19.40 44.38
N ILE A 348 2.77 -19.85 43.34
CA ILE A 348 3.30 -21.21 43.20
C ILE A 348 4.80 -21.20 42.89
N ASP A 349 5.53 -22.17 43.41
CA ASP A 349 6.98 -22.28 43.18
C ASP A 349 7.36 -23.35 42.15
N ASP A 350 6.53 -24.37 41.97
CA ASP A 350 6.81 -25.54 41.12
C ASP A 350 5.74 -25.73 40.03
N ASN A 351 6.00 -26.68 39.12
CA ASN A 351 5.07 -27.09 38.05
C ASN A 351 4.71 -25.99 37.03
N VAL A 352 5.57 -24.98 36.91
CA VAL A 352 5.53 -23.97 35.85
C VAL A 352 6.66 -24.23 34.86
N GLN A 353 6.31 -24.57 33.63
CA GLN A 353 7.25 -24.92 32.57
C GLN A 353 7.27 -23.85 31.49
N GLY A 354 8.47 -23.37 31.16
CA GLY A 354 8.66 -22.46 30.04
C GLY A 354 9.06 -23.21 28.77
N ILE A 355 8.51 -22.79 27.64
CA ILE A 355 8.81 -23.36 26.32
C ILE A 355 9.01 -22.21 25.33
N VAL A 356 10.04 -22.29 24.51
CA VAL A 356 10.26 -21.39 23.37
C VAL A 356 9.94 -22.15 22.10
N VAL A 357 9.03 -21.63 21.29
CA VAL A 357 8.56 -22.30 20.08
C VAL A 357 8.94 -21.50 18.85
N PHE A 358 9.63 -22.15 17.93
CA PHE A 358 9.94 -21.64 16.61
C PHE A 358 9.04 -22.29 15.55
N ASP A 359 8.91 -21.62 14.40
CA ASP A 359 8.23 -22.20 13.25
C ASP A 359 8.87 -23.54 12.83
N GLN A 360 8.08 -24.43 12.26
CA GLN A 360 8.50 -25.77 11.88
C GLN A 360 9.62 -25.77 10.81
N GLU A 361 9.74 -24.70 10.02
CA GLU A 361 10.73 -24.57 8.95
C GLU A 361 12.08 -24.02 9.42
N VAL A 362 12.20 -23.65 10.71
CA VAL A 362 13.45 -23.15 11.27
C VAL A 362 14.51 -24.23 11.30
N ASP A 363 15.71 -23.86 10.87
CA ASP A 363 16.89 -24.72 10.85
C ASP A 363 17.86 -24.31 11.96
N PHE A 364 17.89 -25.07 13.04
CA PHE A 364 18.80 -24.82 14.16
C PHE A 364 20.23 -25.23 13.78
N ARG A 365 21.14 -24.26 13.78
CA ARG A 365 22.55 -24.46 13.38
C ARG A 365 23.49 -24.67 14.56
N THR A 366 22.99 -24.53 15.78
CA THR A 366 23.71 -24.80 17.03
C THR A 366 22.87 -25.71 17.93
N ASN A 367 23.49 -26.26 18.97
CA ASN A 367 22.78 -27.03 19.97
C ASN A 367 21.81 -26.13 20.74
N MET A 368 20.52 -26.40 20.62
CA MET A 368 19.49 -25.61 21.29
C MET A 368 19.30 -26.05 22.74
N PRO A 369 18.94 -25.13 23.65
CA PRO A 369 18.44 -25.49 24.98
C PRO A 369 17.25 -26.46 24.91
N LYS A 370 17.08 -27.27 25.95
CA LYS A 370 16.03 -28.30 26.04
C LYS A 370 14.60 -27.75 25.93
N ASP A 371 14.42 -26.48 26.28
CA ASP A 371 13.11 -25.81 26.29
C ASP A 371 12.80 -25.11 24.97
N VAL A 372 13.69 -25.21 23.98
CA VAL A 372 13.51 -24.61 22.66
C VAL A 372 13.14 -25.68 21.66
N LEU A 373 11.97 -25.53 21.05
CA LEU A 373 11.34 -26.54 20.20
C LEU A 373 10.80 -25.91 18.91
N GLN A 374 10.57 -26.75 17.91
CA GLN A 374 9.75 -26.41 16.75
C GLN A 374 8.28 -26.72 17.04
N THR A 375 7.35 -26.01 16.38
CA THR A 375 5.90 -26.17 16.57
C THR A 375 5.43 -27.62 16.57
N GLY A 376 5.95 -28.48 15.68
CA GLY A 376 5.54 -29.89 15.61
C GLY A 376 5.82 -30.71 16.88
N GLN A 377 6.82 -30.32 17.68
CA GLN A 377 7.21 -31.01 18.92
C GLN A 377 6.44 -30.50 20.15
N LEU A 378 5.72 -29.38 20.02
CA LEU A 378 5.07 -28.68 21.14
C LEU A 378 4.05 -29.54 21.89
N ILE A 379 3.16 -30.22 21.14
CA ILE A 379 2.08 -31.01 21.74
C ILE A 379 2.64 -32.19 22.50
N ALA A 380 3.59 -32.92 21.91
CA ALA A 380 4.26 -34.03 22.57
C ALA A 380 4.97 -33.58 23.86
N LYS A 381 5.59 -32.39 23.87
CA LYS A 381 6.21 -31.84 25.08
C LYS A 381 5.21 -31.53 26.19
N ILE A 382 4.06 -30.94 25.86
CA ILE A 382 3.01 -30.60 26.83
C ILE A 382 2.35 -31.86 27.38
N GLN A 383 1.99 -32.80 26.50
CA GLN A 383 1.32 -34.05 26.86
C GLN A 383 2.23 -35.07 27.55
N HIS A 384 3.55 -34.86 27.52
CA HIS A 384 4.49 -35.66 28.31
C HIS A 384 4.25 -35.54 29.83
N PHE A 385 3.60 -34.46 30.28
CA PHE A 385 3.21 -34.27 31.66
C PHE A 385 1.84 -34.91 31.89
N GLU A 386 1.82 -36.08 32.50
CA GLU A 386 0.60 -36.87 32.75
C GLU A 386 0.18 -36.87 34.23
N GLU A 387 1.08 -36.51 35.14
CA GLU A 387 0.80 -36.46 36.57
C GLU A 387 -0.03 -35.22 36.92
N LYS A 388 -1.16 -35.41 37.61
CA LYS A 388 -2.00 -34.30 38.08
C LYS A 388 -1.38 -33.69 39.33
N VAL A 389 -0.78 -32.52 39.15
CA VAL A 389 -0.09 -31.76 40.21
C VAL A 389 -0.96 -30.65 40.82
N PHE A 390 -2.05 -30.26 40.14
CA PHE A 390 -2.98 -29.24 40.61
C PHE A 390 -4.40 -29.79 40.78
N SER A 391 -5.05 -29.39 41.88
CA SER A 391 -6.45 -29.72 42.14
C SER A 391 -7.41 -28.86 41.30
N PRO A 392 -8.65 -29.31 41.06
CA PRO A 392 -9.66 -28.50 40.36
C PRO A 392 -9.92 -27.14 41.01
N GLU A 393 -9.83 -27.06 42.34
CA GLU A 393 -9.99 -25.82 43.10
C GLU A 393 -8.82 -24.86 42.85
N GLN A 394 -7.58 -25.37 42.81
CA GLN A 394 -6.41 -24.57 42.47
C GLN A 394 -6.50 -24.02 41.03
N ILE A 395 -6.89 -24.87 40.07
CA ILE A 395 -7.09 -24.41 38.68
C ILE A 395 -8.17 -23.34 38.61
N SER A 396 -9.29 -23.51 39.31
CA SER A 396 -10.37 -22.53 39.36
C SER A 396 -9.90 -21.20 39.97
N HIS A 397 -9.05 -21.26 41.00
CA HIS A 397 -8.42 -20.08 41.59
C HIS A 397 -7.50 -19.37 40.61
N PHE A 398 -6.65 -20.10 39.87
CA PHE A 398 -5.78 -19.51 38.85
C PHE A 398 -6.58 -18.86 37.71
N VAL A 399 -7.66 -19.50 37.26
CA VAL A 399 -8.58 -18.94 36.25
C VAL A 399 -9.17 -17.62 36.75
N LEU A 400 -9.56 -17.55 38.02
CA LEU A 400 -10.11 -16.34 38.63
C LEU A 400 -9.06 -15.22 38.72
N LEU A 401 -7.83 -15.52 39.15
CA LEU A 401 -6.72 -14.55 39.14
C LEU A 401 -6.43 -14.01 37.74
N LEU A 402 -6.40 -14.90 36.74
CA LEU A 402 -6.15 -14.49 35.36
C LEU A 402 -7.31 -13.72 34.73
N SER A 403 -8.54 -13.82 35.27
CA SER A 403 -9.70 -13.11 34.73
C SER A 403 -9.63 -11.58 34.90
N GLU A 404 -8.80 -11.10 35.85
CA GLU A 404 -8.51 -9.68 36.01
C GLU A 404 -7.69 -9.11 34.83
N TYR A 405 -6.93 -9.97 34.16
CA TYR A 405 -6.11 -9.60 33.01
C TYR A 405 -6.87 -9.91 31.72
N LYS A 406 -6.86 -8.97 30.78
CA LYS A 406 -7.59 -9.13 29.51
C LYS A 406 -6.76 -9.93 28.51
N PRO A 407 -7.07 -11.23 28.24
CA PRO A 407 -6.45 -11.92 27.12
C PRO A 407 -6.90 -11.27 25.81
N SER A 408 -6.00 -11.19 24.84
CA SER A 408 -6.37 -10.71 23.51
C SER A 408 -6.75 -11.89 22.62
N ASN A 409 -7.77 -11.72 21.76
CA ASN A 409 -8.01 -12.70 20.71
C ASN A 409 -6.87 -12.58 19.68
N PRO A 410 -6.06 -13.64 19.45
CA PRO A 410 -4.90 -13.60 18.57
C PRO A 410 -5.26 -13.10 17.17
N PHE A 411 -6.32 -13.66 16.61
CA PHE A 411 -6.81 -13.35 15.27
C PHE A 411 -7.34 -11.91 15.18
N LYS A 412 -8.12 -11.45 16.17
CA LYS A 412 -8.69 -10.10 16.16
C LYS A 412 -7.62 -9.01 16.19
N GLU A 413 -6.59 -9.16 17.02
CA GLU A 413 -5.51 -8.15 17.05
C GLU A 413 -4.63 -8.23 15.81
N LEU A 414 -4.40 -9.43 15.25
CA LEU A 414 -3.66 -9.58 14.00
C LEU A 414 -4.37 -8.80 12.88
N MET A 415 -5.68 -8.97 12.75
CA MET A 415 -6.49 -8.21 11.79
C MET A 415 -6.45 -6.70 12.08
N GLY A 416 -6.47 -6.32 13.36
CA GLY A 416 -6.28 -4.92 13.78
C GLY A 416 -4.93 -4.34 13.37
N LYS A 417 -3.83 -5.10 13.54
CA LYS A 417 -2.47 -4.71 13.16
C LYS A 417 -2.28 -4.61 11.64
N ILE A 418 -2.88 -5.52 10.88
CA ILE A 418 -2.87 -5.47 9.41
C ILE A 418 -3.63 -4.22 8.92
N GLY A 419 -4.78 -3.92 9.53
CA GLY A 419 -5.55 -2.71 9.22
C GLY A 419 -4.89 -1.40 9.67
N SER A 420 -4.13 -1.40 10.77
CA SER A 420 -3.41 -0.20 11.24
C SER A 420 -2.13 0.06 10.46
N LYS A 421 -1.44 -0.99 9.97
CA LYS A 421 -0.21 -0.84 9.18
C LYS A 421 -0.46 -0.22 7.80
N GLN A 422 -1.61 -0.52 7.17
CA GLN A 422 -2.08 0.21 5.99
C GLN A 422 -2.31 1.71 6.25
N LYS A 423 -2.50 2.12 7.51
CA LYS A 423 -2.68 3.53 7.90
C LYS A 423 -1.36 4.26 8.22
N MET A 424 -0.30 3.52 8.59
CA MET A 424 1.06 4.07 8.81
C MET A 424 1.88 4.13 7.52
N ASP A 425 1.68 3.20 6.58
CA ASP A 425 2.35 3.24 5.28
C ASP A 425 1.73 4.30 4.33
N SER A 426 0.56 4.86 4.67
CA SER A 426 -0.01 6.06 4.04
C SER A 426 0.46 7.38 4.66
N GLU A 427 1.37 7.34 5.64
CA GLU A 427 1.90 8.51 6.37
C GLU A 427 3.39 8.81 6.07
N TRP A 428 4.02 8.02 5.19
CA TRP A 428 5.37 8.26 4.63
C TRP A 428 5.42 8.02 3.12
N GLY A 429 4.41 8.54 2.42
CA GLY A 429 4.34 8.59 0.96
C GLY A 429 3.62 9.88 0.55
N GLY A 430 4.26 11.02 0.80
CA GLY A 430 3.84 12.35 0.40
C GLY A 430 5.05 13.25 0.36
#